data_AF-A0AAE2Y1E9-F1
#
_entry.id   AF-A0AAE2Y1E9-F1
#
_cell.length_a   1.000
_cell.length_b   1.000
_cell.length_c   1.000
_cell.angle_alpha   90.00
_cell.angle_beta   90.00
_cell.angle_gamma   90.00
#
_symmetry.space_group_name_H-M   'P 1'
#
loop_
_entity.id
_entity.type
_entity.pdbx_description
1 polymer ?
#
loop_
_entity_poly.entity_id
_entity_poly.type
_entity_poly.pdbx_seq_one_letter_code
_entity_poly.pdbx_strand_id
1 'polypeptide(L)' 'IVFRIEGNYDLEYLKPYLDYSSIDDIGRIPLLPNGIAITSGVATQHPIVTEIRVRRTHHGGTGTKLIY' A
#
# COMPACT_ATOMS: atom_id res chain seq x y z
N ILE A 1 6.44 -0.13 0.65
CA ILE A 1 5.05 -0.16 1.19
C ILE A 1 4.20 0.71 0.29
N VAL A 2 3.16 0.16 -0.31
CA VAL A 2 2.28 0.84 -1.28
C VAL A 2 0.83 0.70 -0.80
N PHE A 3 0.19 1.84 -0.52
CA PHE A 3 -1.25 1.91 -0.23
C PHE A 3 -2.07 1.99 -1.52
N ARG A 4 -3.39 2.12 -1.41
CA ARG A 4 -4.26 2.38 -2.56
C ARG A 4 -3.77 3.59 -3.37
N ILE A 5 -3.61 3.36 -4.67
CA ILE A 5 -3.31 4.38 -5.69
C ILE A 5 -4.33 4.21 -6.81
N GLU A 6 -5.06 5.28 -7.14
CA GLU A 6 -6.11 5.26 -8.17
C GLU A 6 -5.61 5.81 -9.52
N GLY A 7 -4.50 6.56 -9.53
CA GLY A 7 -3.95 7.18 -10.72
C GLY A 7 -3.28 6.17 -11.66
N ASN A 8 -3.79 6.02 -12.88
CA ASN A 8 -3.21 5.11 -13.87
C ASN A 8 -1.74 5.47 -14.22
N TYR A 9 -1.41 6.76 -14.30
CA TYR A 9 -0.03 7.21 -14.55
C TYR A 9 0.91 6.83 -13.40
N ASP A 10 0.45 6.93 -12.16
CA ASP A 10 1.24 6.57 -10.97
C ASP A 10 1.47 5.05 -10.92
N LEU A 11 0.46 4.25 -11.25
CA LEU A 11 0.59 2.79 -11.35
C LEU A 11 1.59 2.40 -12.44
N GLU A 12 1.54 3.07 -13.59
CA GLU A 12 2.48 2.83 -14.69
C GLU A 12 3.91 3.24 -14.33
N TYR A 13 4.08 4.36 -13.62
CA TYR A 13 5.36 4.77 -13.07
C TYR A 13 5.93 3.75 -12.07
N LEU A 14 5.08 3.09 -11.29
CA LEU A 14 5.49 2.12 -10.27
C LEU A 14 5.81 0.73 -10.83
N LYS A 15 5.30 0.35 -12.01
CA LYS A 15 5.54 -0.95 -12.67
C LYS A 15 7.00 -1.45 -12.59
N PRO A 16 8.04 -0.67 -12.98
CA PRO A 16 9.42 -1.16 -12.97
C PRO A 16 10.00 -1.36 -11.55
N TYR A 17 9.38 -0.78 -10.53
CA TYR A 17 9.84 -0.86 -9.13
C TYR A 17 9.11 -1.93 -8.33
N LEU A 18 8.07 -2.53 -8.91
CA LEU A 18 7.32 -3.63 -8.34
C LEU A 18 7.87 -4.92 -8.95
N ASP A 19 8.57 -5.70 -8.14
CA ASP A 19 9.29 -6.92 -8.55
C ASP A 19 8.40 -7.84 -9.42
N TYR A 20 8.99 -8.52 -10.40
CA TYR A 20 8.30 -9.26 -11.48
C TYR A 20 7.22 -10.28 -11.03
N SER A 21 7.20 -10.68 -9.76
CA SER A 21 6.13 -11.53 -9.17
C SER A 21 4.81 -10.81 -8.94
N SER A 22 4.71 -9.50 -9.20
CA SER A 22 3.60 -8.63 -8.76
C SER A 22 2.83 -7.93 -9.88
N ILE A 23 2.98 -8.32 -11.15
CA ILE A 23 2.20 -7.74 -12.27
C ILE A 23 0.68 -7.85 -12.03
N ASP A 24 0.21 -8.99 -11.54
CA ASP A 24 -1.20 -9.18 -11.19
C ASP A 24 -1.62 -8.35 -9.96
N ASP A 25 -0.67 -8.06 -9.06
CA ASP A 25 -0.93 -7.27 -7.86
C ASP A 25 -1.06 -5.78 -8.16
N ILE A 26 -0.45 -5.29 -9.25
CA ILE A 26 -0.61 -3.89 -9.69
C ILE A 26 -2.07 -3.57 -9.99
N GLY A 27 -2.79 -4.50 -10.64
CA GLY A 27 -4.23 -4.35 -10.88
C GLY A 27 -5.07 -4.35 -9.61
N ARG A 28 -4.53 -4.83 -8.49
CA ARG A 28 -5.21 -4.87 -7.18
C ARG A 28 -4.95 -3.63 -6.34
N ILE A 29 -3.88 -2.86 -6.63
CA ILE A 29 -3.55 -1.63 -5.88
C ILE A 29 -4.74 -0.66 -5.79
N PRO A 30 -5.51 -0.38 -6.87
CA PRO A 30 -6.68 0.51 -6.79
C PRO A 30 -7.81 -0.03 -5.90
N LEU A 31 -7.85 -1.34 -5.69
CA LEU A 31 -8.90 -2.03 -4.93
C LEU A 31 -8.57 -2.13 -3.43
N LEU A 32 -7.38 -1.68 -3.00
CA LEU A 32 -6.96 -1.79 -1.62
C LEU A 32 -7.85 -0.92 -0.69
N PRO A 33 -8.37 -1.47 0.41
CA PRO A 33 -9.09 -0.67 1.41
C PRO A 33 -8.17 0.33 2.13
N ASN A 34 -8.78 1.35 2.74
CA ASN A 34 -8.05 2.28 3.60
C ASN A 34 -7.37 1.55 4.77
N GLY A 35 -6.09 1.84 5.01
CA GLY A 35 -5.30 1.18 6.05
C GLY A 35 -4.69 -0.16 5.64
N ILE A 36 -4.99 -0.68 4.45
CA ILE A 36 -4.36 -1.87 3.88
C ILE A 36 -3.31 -1.47 2.85
N ALA A 37 -2.16 -2.12 2.87
CA ALA A 37 -1.05 -1.86 1.95
C ALA A 37 -0.39 -3.15 1.45
N ILE A 38 0.22 -3.09 0.27
CA ILE A 38 1.18 -4.10 -0.19
C ILE A 38 2.57 -3.73 0.38
N THR A 39 3.19 -4.68 1.07
CA THR A 39 4.54 -4.57 1.61
C THR A 39 5.46 -5.53 0.88
N SER A 40 6.55 -5.01 0.32
CA SER A 40 7.54 -5.75 -0.45
C SER A 40 8.95 -5.19 -0.22
N GLY A 41 9.97 -5.85 -0.77
CA GLY A 41 11.38 -5.47 -0.67
C GLY A 41 12.13 -6.29 0.39
N VAL A 42 13.32 -5.84 0.79
CA VAL A 42 14.25 -6.58 1.69
C VAL A 42 13.64 -6.94 3.05
N ALA A 43 12.64 -6.19 3.49
CA ALA A 43 11.94 -6.45 4.76
C ALA A 43 11.01 -7.68 4.73
N THR A 44 10.74 -8.25 3.54
CA THR A 44 9.79 -9.34 3.34
C THR A 44 10.33 -10.36 2.37
N GLN A 45 10.10 -11.66 2.60
CA GLN A 45 10.52 -12.71 1.66
C GLN A 45 9.70 -12.71 0.35
N HIS A 46 8.43 -12.30 0.43
CA HIS A 46 7.52 -12.17 -0.69
C HIS A 46 6.63 -10.93 -0.49
N PRO A 47 6.07 -10.33 -1.56
CA PRO A 47 5.04 -9.31 -1.41
C PRO A 47 3.88 -9.83 -0.57
N ILE A 48 3.49 -9.08 0.47
CA ILE A 48 2.38 -9.42 1.36
C ILE A 48 1.38 -8.27 1.46
N VAL A 49 0.11 -8.61 1.67
CA VAL A 49 -0.93 -7.65 2.00
C VAL A 49 -0.97 -7.48 3.51
N THR A 50 -0.82 -6.25 3.99
CA THR A 50 -0.63 -5.93 5.40
C THR A 50 -1.62 -4.87 5.85
N GLU A 51 -2.27 -5.10 7.00
CA GLU A 51 -3.03 -4.07 7.72
C GLU A 51 -2.06 -3.18 8.50
N ILE A 52 -2.04 -1.89 8.17
CA ILE A 52 -1.19 -0.90 8.83
C ILE A 52 -1.93 -0.30 10.01
N ARG A 53 -1.47 -0.67 11.20
CA ARG A 53 -2.00 -0.18 12.47
C ARG A 53 -1.97 1.35 12.52
N VAL A 54 -3.11 1.94 12.90
CA VAL A 54 -3.19 3.38 13.21
C VAL A 54 -2.20 3.74 14.31
N ARG A 55 -1.48 4.84 14.08
CA ARG A 55 -0.49 5.40 15.00
C ARG A 55 -1.12 5.69 16.38
N ARG A 56 -0.42 5.35 17.46
CA ARG A 56 -0.88 5.60 18.84
C ARG A 56 -0.51 6.98 19.39
N THR A 57 0.47 7.66 18.81
CA THR A 57 0.98 8.96 19.28
C THR A 57 0.55 10.10 18.38
N HIS A 58 0.14 11.22 18.97
CA HIS A 58 -0.18 12.45 18.24
C HIS A 58 1.09 13.30 18.08
N HIS A 59 1.72 13.25 16.91
CA HIS A 59 2.65 14.30 16.51
C HIS A 59 2.18 14.83 15.17
N GLY A 60 1.68 16.08 15.16
CA GLY A 60 1.44 16.89 13.98
C GLY A 60 0.21 16.61 13.13
N GLY A 61 -0.64 15.61 13.45
CA GLY A 61 -1.81 15.29 12.63
C GLY A 61 -3.02 14.85 13.46
N THR A 62 -4.18 15.41 13.14
CA THR A 62 -5.48 14.94 13.63
C THR A 62 -5.63 13.48 13.18
N GLY A 63 -5.45 12.55 14.10
CA GLY A 63 -5.62 11.12 13.83
C GLY A 63 -7.10 10.85 13.57
N THR A 64 -7.54 11.02 12.33
CA THR A 64 -8.89 10.66 11.92
C THR A 64 -9.02 9.16 12.11
N LYS A 65 -9.80 8.74 13.12
CA LYS A 65 -10.22 7.35 13.24
C LYS A 65 -11.07 7.03 12.00
N LEU A 66 -10.61 6.08 11.19
CA LEU A 66 -11.46 5.47 10.16
C LEU A 66 -12.53 4.67 10.91
N ILE A 67 -13.78 5.13 10.83
CA ILE A 67 -14.95 4.42 11.35
C ILE A 67 -15.48 3.57 10.19
N TYR A 68 -15.63 2.28 10.43
CA TYR A 68 -16.14 1.27 9.47
C TYR A 68 -17.64 1.39 9.26
#